data_AF-A0A3C0KVX5-F1
#
_entry.id   AF-A0A3C0KVX5-F1
#
_cell.length_a   1.000
_cell.length_b   1.000
_cell.length_c   1.000
_cell.angle_alpha   90.00
_cell.angle_beta   90.00
_cell.angle_gamma   90.00
#
_symmetry.space_group_name_H-M   'P 1'
#
loop_
_entity.id
_entity.type
_entity.pdbx_description
1 polymer ?
#
loop_
_entity_poly.entity_id
_entity_poly.type
_entity_poly.pdbx_seq_one_letter_code
_entity_poly.pdbx_strand_id
1 'polypeptide(L)'
;MADTLKKLKLGIEDLFPEVGSIAVTGETRLGDIPDFDSMAAVNLQTFIEENFKVAIPLDLLGEDTTLKDIVNYIEDPSLLAAAEKQRS
;
A
#
# COMPACT_ATOMS: atom_id res chain seq x y z
N MET A 1 10.66 -8.52 4.82
CA MET A 1 9.63 -7.97 5.72
C MET A 1 9.99 -6.59 6.27
N ALA A 2 11.02 -6.44 7.10
CA ALA A 2 11.29 -5.16 7.77
C ALA A 2 11.70 -4.02 6.79
N ASP A 3 12.48 -4.33 5.76
CA ASP A 3 12.97 -3.34 4.79
C ASP A 3 11.88 -2.84 3.84
N THR A 4 11.01 -3.74 3.35
CA THR A 4 9.87 -3.40 2.49
C THR A 4 8.89 -2.50 3.22
N LEU A 5 8.51 -2.86 4.46
CA LEU A 5 7.61 -2.06 5.28
C LEU A 5 8.22 -0.69 5.61
N LYS A 6 9.53 -0.62 5.91
CA LYS A 6 10.21 0.67 6.13
C LYS A 6 10.17 1.56 4.89
N LYS A 7 10.49 1.01 3.72
CA LYS A 7 10.45 1.76 2.46
C LYS A 7 9.04 2.23 2.12
N LEU A 8 8.05 1.34 2.27
CA LEU A 8 6.65 1.68 2.05
C LEU A 8 6.20 2.78 3.01
N LYS A 9 6.55 2.67 4.30
CA LYS A 9 6.25 3.69 5.31
C LYS A 9 6.86 5.04 4.93
N LEU A 10 8.14 5.08 4.55
CA LEU A 10 8.79 6.31 4.10
C LEU A 10 8.11 6.89 2.84
N GLY A 11 7.68 6.04 1.90
CA GLY A 11 6.91 6.47 0.74
C GLY A 11 5.55 7.06 1.13
N ILE A 12 4.84 6.45 2.08
CA ILE A 12 3.58 7.00 2.61
C ILE A 12 3.84 8.34 3.32
N GLU A 13 4.88 8.47 4.14
CA GLU A 13 5.23 9.74 4.79
C GLU A 13 5.63 10.84 3.79
N ASP A 14 6.19 10.48 2.64
CA ASP A 14 6.56 11.40 1.56
C ASP A 14 5.34 11.80 0.71
N LEU A 15 4.47 10.84 0.38
CA LEU A 15 3.23 11.05 -0.38
C LEU A 15 2.16 11.80 0.42
N PHE A 16 2.10 11.56 1.73
CA PHE A 16 1.07 12.08 2.63
C PHE A 16 1.72 12.85 3.78
N PRO A 17 2.05 14.14 3.62
CA PRO A 17 2.67 14.92 4.68
C PRO A 17 1.80 15.03 5.95
N GLU A 18 0.47 14.92 5.83
CA GLU A 18 -0.46 14.93 6.97
C GLU A 18 -0.43 13.62 7.78
N VAL A 19 0.06 12.52 7.20
CA VAL A 19 0.18 11.21 7.88
C VAL A 19 1.20 11.25 9.01
N GLY A 20 2.14 12.20 9.00
CA GLY A 20 3.15 12.37 10.06
C GLY A 20 2.54 12.66 11.44
N SER A 21 1.27 13.03 11.50
CA SER A 21 0.53 13.20 12.75
C SER A 21 -0.03 11.90 13.33
N ILE A 22 -0.01 10.78 12.58
CA ILE A 22 -0.49 9.47 13.01
C ILE A 22 0.62 8.42 13.02
N ALA A 23 0.48 7.40 13.87
CA ALA A 23 1.41 6.28 13.90
C ALA A 23 1.15 5.34 12.71
N VAL A 24 1.90 5.52 11.61
CA VAL A 24 1.85 4.60 10.47
C VAL A 24 2.52 3.27 10.85
N THR A 25 1.70 2.21 10.90
CA THR A 25 2.10 0.84 11.22
C THR A 25 1.64 -0.13 10.12
N GLY A 26 2.13 -1.37 10.13
CA GLY A 26 1.66 -2.38 9.17
C GLY A 26 0.16 -2.67 9.27
N GLU A 27 -0.46 -2.41 10.42
CA GLU A 27 -1.90 -2.63 10.65
C GLU A 27 -2.75 -1.42 10.25
N THR A 28 -2.10 -0.28 9.92
CA THR A 28 -2.78 0.91 9.42
C THR A 28 -3.39 0.62 8.06
N ARG A 29 -4.69 0.91 7.93
CA ARG A 29 -5.42 0.79 6.67
C ARG A 29 -5.21 2.03 5.82
N LEU A 30 -5.32 1.88 4.52
CA LEU A 30 -5.24 3.02 3.60
C LEU A 30 -6.36 4.02 3.86
N GLY A 31 -7.57 3.58 4.18
CA GLY A 31 -8.68 4.48 4.51
C GLY A 31 -8.52 5.23 5.84
N ASP A 32 -7.63 4.77 6.73
CA ASP A 32 -7.27 5.51 7.95
C ASP A 32 -6.21 6.59 7.69
N ILE A 33 -5.60 6.62 6.49
CA ILE A 33 -4.62 7.65 6.12
C ILE A 33 -5.38 8.94 5.77
N PRO A 34 -5.08 10.07 6.45
CA PRO A 34 -5.64 11.36 6.07
C PRO A 34 -5.20 11.72 4.64
N ASP A 35 -6.10 12.31 3.85
CA ASP A 35 -5.94 12.62 2.43
C ASP A 35 -5.80 11.38 1.51
N PHE A 36 -6.22 10.20 1.98
CA PHE A 36 -6.34 9.03 1.12
C PHE A 36 -7.57 9.13 0.21
N ASP A 37 -7.33 9.60 -1.01
CA ASP A 37 -8.29 9.63 -2.11
C ASP A 37 -7.85 8.74 -3.28
N SER A 38 -8.71 8.61 -4.31
CA SER A 38 -8.40 7.86 -5.54
C SER A 38 -7.10 8.30 -6.21
N MET A 39 -6.71 9.59 -6.12
CA MET A 39 -5.42 10.07 -6.63
C MET A 39 -4.24 9.55 -5.81
N ALA A 40 -4.42 9.46 -4.50
CA ALA A 40 -3.42 8.97 -3.57
C ALA A 40 -3.16 7.47 -3.76
N ALA A 41 -4.21 6.69 -4.04
CA ALA A 41 -4.09 5.29 -4.44
C ALA A 41 -3.26 5.12 -5.72
N VAL A 42 -3.44 5.99 -6.73
CA VAL A 42 -2.65 5.99 -7.98
C VAL A 42 -1.18 6.34 -7.72
N ASN A 43 -0.93 7.35 -6.88
CA ASN A 43 0.44 7.73 -6.51
C ASN A 43 1.15 6.60 -5.76
N LEU A 44 0.44 5.94 -4.83
CA LEU A 44 0.96 4.80 -4.10
C LEU A 44 1.26 3.62 -5.03
N GLN A 45 0.34 3.31 -5.95
CA GLN A 45 0.55 2.28 -6.98
C GLN A 45 1.82 2.57 -7.79
N THR A 46 1.96 3.81 -8.28
CA THR A 46 3.12 4.25 -9.06
C THR A 46 4.41 4.10 -8.26
N PHE A 47 4.41 4.57 -7.00
CA PHE A 47 5.55 4.42 -6.10
C PHE A 47 5.95 2.96 -5.92
N ILE A 48 4.98 2.06 -5.72
CA ILE A 48 5.25 0.63 -5.52
C ILE A 48 5.83 0.01 -6.80
N GLU A 49 5.27 0.33 -7.96
CA GLU A 49 5.75 -0.16 -9.25
C GLU A 49 7.18 0.32 -9.54
N GLU A 50 7.48 1.59 -9.28
CA GLU A 50 8.81 2.14 -9.53
C GLU A 50 9.88 1.57 -8.59
N ASN A 51 9.55 1.46 -7.29
CA ASN A 51 10.49 1.04 -6.25
C ASN A 51 10.66 -0.48 -6.14
N PHE A 52 9.57 -1.24 -6.31
CA PHE A 52 9.55 -2.68 -6.08
C PHE A 52 9.33 -3.50 -7.36
N LYS A 53 9.04 -2.86 -8.51
CA LYS A 53 8.71 -3.53 -9.77
C LYS A 53 7.50 -4.47 -9.65
N VAL A 54 6.57 -4.13 -8.75
CA VAL A 54 5.32 -4.85 -8.52
C VAL A 54 4.16 -3.92 -8.85
N ALA A 55 3.29 -4.34 -9.76
CA ALA A 55 2.08 -3.61 -10.10
C ALA A 55 0.91 -4.16 -9.28
N ILE A 56 0.50 -3.43 -8.24
CA ILE A 56 -0.69 -3.77 -7.46
C ILE A 56 -1.89 -3.04 -8.07
N PRO A 57 -2.97 -3.74 -8.45
CA PRO A 57 -4.16 -3.10 -9.00
C PRO A 57 -4.86 -2.23 -7.95
N LEU A 58 -5.45 -1.11 -8.39
CA LEU A 58 -6.17 -0.17 -7.52
C LEU A 58 -7.36 -0.83 -6.80
N ASP A 59 -7.99 -1.83 -7.41
CA ASP A 59 -9.01 -2.68 -6.79
C ASP A 59 -8.54 -3.39 -5.51
N LEU A 60 -7.23 -3.63 -5.39
CA LEU A 60 -6.59 -4.19 -4.19
C LEU A 60 -5.99 -3.11 -3.27
N LEU A 61 -5.95 -1.84 -3.70
CA LEU A 61 -5.53 -0.68 -2.90
C LEU A 61 -6.76 0.11 -2.43
N GLY A 62 -7.72 -0.59 -1.85
CA GLY A 62 -8.91 0.01 -1.26
C GLY A 62 -8.71 0.45 0.19
N GLU A 63 -9.71 1.15 0.73
CA GLU A 63 -9.71 1.67 2.11
C GLU A 63 -9.47 0.60 3.17
N ASP A 64 -9.96 -0.63 2.97
CA ASP A 64 -9.76 -1.76 3.88
C ASP A 64 -8.35 -2.39 3.82
N THR A 65 -7.54 -2.02 2.84
CA THR A 65 -6.22 -2.63 2.62
C THR A 65 -5.23 -2.10 3.65
N THR A 66 -4.49 -3.00 4.30
CA THR A 66 -3.44 -2.57 5.25
C THR A 66 -2.09 -2.43 4.57
N LEU A 67 -1.21 -1.62 5.16
CA LEU A 67 0.19 -1.55 4.71
C LEU A 67 0.89 -2.91 4.77
N LYS A 68 0.52 -3.77 5.72
CA LYS A 68 1.02 -5.15 5.80
C LYS A 68 0.56 -5.99 4.61
N ASP A 69 -0.68 -5.85 4.16
CA ASP A 69 -1.17 -6.53 2.96
C ASP A 69 -0.37 -6.11 1.73
N ILE A 70 -0.14 -4.80 1.57
CA ILE A 70 0.71 -4.27 0.49
C ILE A 70 2.12 -4.86 0.56
N VAL A 71 2.74 -4.90 1.74
CA VAL A 71 4.05 -5.52 1.93
C VAL A 71 4.02 -7.00 1.55
N ASN A 72 2.98 -7.73 1.96
CA ASN A 72 2.82 -9.14 1.60
C ASN A 72 2.70 -9.30 0.08
N TYR A 73 1.95 -8.44 -0.61
CA TYR A 73 1.83 -8.47 -2.07
C TYR A 73 3.14 -8.15 -2.79
N ILE A 74 3.94 -7.24 -2.23
CA ILE A 74 5.25 -6.89 -2.77
C ILE A 74 6.24 -8.06 -2.60
N GLU A 75 6.25 -8.68 -1.42
CA GLU A 75 7.15 -9.80 -1.13
C GLU A 75 6.72 -11.10 -1.81
N ASP A 76 5.41 -11.30 -1.92
CA ASP A 76 4.79 -12.47 -2.52
C ASP A 76 3.68 -12.03 -3.51
N PRO A 77 4.03 -11.79 -4.78
CA PRO A 77 3.06 -11.42 -5.80
C PRO A 77 2.09 -12.56 -6.14
N SER A 78 2.29 -13.80 -5.65
CA SER A 78 1.31 -14.86 -5.82
C SER A 78 0.07 -14.65 -4.96
N LEU A 79 0.18 -13.88 -3.87
CA LEU A 79 -0.95 -13.44 -3.04
C LEU A 79 -1.86 -12.47 -3.80
N LEU A 80 -1.33 -11.65 -4.71
CA LEU A 80 -2.15 -10.79 -5.58
C LEU A 80 -3.07 -11.64 -6.46
N ALA A 81 -2.49 -12.64 -7.14
CA ALA A 81 -3.24 -13.55 -7.98
C ALA A 81 -4.30 -14.35 -7.20
N ALA A 82 -4.04 -14.68 -5.93
CA ALA A 82 -5.00 -15.33 -5.05
C ALA A 82 -6.14 -14.39 -4.63
N ALA A 83 -5.83 -13.14 -4.29
CA ALA A 83 -6.81 -12.12 -3.91
C ALA A 83 -7.74 -11.75 -5.08
N GLU A 84 -7.21 -11.67 -6.31
CA GLU A 84 -8.02 -11.48 -7.52
C GLU A 84 -8.97 -12.66 -7.79
N LYS A 85 -8.48 -13.90 -7.60
CA LYS A 85 -9.28 -15.12 -7.81
C LYS A 85 -10.43 -15.26 -6.81
N GLN A 86 -10.24 -14.78 -5.58
CA GLN A 86 -11.26 -14.89 -4.53
C GLN A 86 -12.43 -13.91 -4.73
N ARG A 87 -12.26 -12.93 -5.64
CA ARG A 87 -13.28 -11.93 -6.01
C ARG A 87 -13.97 -12.23 -7.35
N SER A 88 -13.58 -13.29 -8.05
CA SER A 88 -14.21 -13.75 -9.32
C SER A 88 -15.32 -14.78 -9.11
#